data_AF-A0A328LHP8-F1
#
_entry.id   AF-A0A328LHP8-F1
#
_cell.length_a   1.000
_cell.length_b   1.000
_cell.length_c   1.000
_cell.angle_alpha   90.00
_cell.angle_beta   90.00
_cell.angle_gamma   90.00
#
_symmetry.space_group_name_H-M   'P 1'
#
loop_
_entity.id
_entity.type
_entity.pdbx_description
1 polymer ?
#
loop_
_entity_poly.entity_id
_entity_poly.type
_entity_poly.pdbx_seq_one_letter_code
_entity_poly.pdbx_strand_id
1 'polypeptide(L)' 'MPPFTKGVYVNTPNLSIKDWPDAYYSCNFDRLMKVKAKYDPKNVFNFPQSIPPF' A
#
# COMPACT_ATOMS: atom_id res chain seq x y z
N MET A 1 15.84 18.56 10.78
CA MET A 1 16.56 18.12 9.56
C MET A 1 15.55 17.38 8.70
N PRO A 2 15.35 17.73 7.42
CA PRO A 2 14.47 16.95 6.55
C PRO A 2 15.07 15.55 6.33
N PRO A 3 14.24 14.53 6.06
CA PRO A 3 14.74 13.19 5.80
C PRO A 3 15.52 13.16 4.48
N PHE A 4 16.56 12.31 4.42
CA PHE A 4 17.35 12.11 3.19
C PHE A 4 16.58 11.36 2.10
N THR A 5 15.55 10.60 2.47
CA THR A 5 14.70 9.83 1.56
C THR A 5 13.24 9.96 1.93
N LYS A 6 12.33 9.68 0.99
CA LYS A 6 10.89 9.59 1.21
C LYS A 6 10.36 8.29 0.62
N GLY A 7 9.59 7.54 1.41
CA GLY A 7 8.98 6.28 1.00
C GLY A 7 9.90 5.06 1.12
N VAL A 8 9.35 3.89 0.78
CA VAL A 8 10.01 2.57 0.85
C VAL A 8 9.59 1.75 -0.38
N TYR A 9 10.52 0.96 -0.91
CA TYR A 9 10.21 0.07 -2.03
C TYR A 9 9.40 -1.15 -1.56
N VAL A 10 8.27 -1.44 -2.21
CA VAL A 10 7.33 -2.45 -1.72
C VAL A 10 7.91 -3.88 -1.66
N ASN A 11 8.89 -4.21 -2.51
CA ASN A 11 9.52 -5.53 -2.50
C ASN A 11 10.54 -5.71 -1.35
N THR A 12 10.66 -4.73 -0.46
CA THR A 12 11.36 -4.87 0.83
C THR A 12 10.35 -4.64 1.97
N PRO A 13 9.38 -5.54 2.16
CA PRO A 13 8.28 -5.31 3.09
C PRO A 13 8.79 -5.24 4.54
N ASN A 14 8.31 -4.22 5.25
CA ASN A 14 8.58 -4.05 6.67
C ASN A 14 7.25 -3.87 7.43
N LEU A 15 6.89 -4.89 8.20
CA LEU A 15 5.65 -4.92 8.99
C LEU A 15 5.63 -3.91 10.14
N SER A 16 6.77 -3.32 10.52
CA SER A 16 6.81 -2.24 11.52
C SER A 16 6.37 -0.88 10.99
N ILE A 17 6.26 -0.72 9.66
CA ILE A 17 5.76 0.52 9.03
C ILE A 17 4.23 0.55 9.15
N LYS A 18 3.72 1.38 10.06
CA LYS A 18 2.28 1.54 10.29
C LYS A 18 1.58 2.24 9.11
N ASP A 19 2.19 3.32 8.61
CA ASP A 19 1.70 4.08 7.45
C ASP A 19 2.30 3.56 6.14
N TRP A 20 2.24 2.25 5.95
CA TRP A 20 2.73 1.60 4.73
C TRP A 20 2.00 2.07 3.45
N PRO A 21 0.70 2.46 3.46
CA PRO A 21 0.05 2.97 2.26
C PRO A 21 0.75 4.19 1.69
N ASP A 22 1.06 5.21 2.52
CA ASP A 22 1.79 6.38 2.05
C ASP A 22 3.25 6.03 1.73
N ALA A 23 3.90 5.22 2.58
CA ALA A 23 5.30 4.86 2.39
C ALA A 23 5.56 4.12 1.06
N TYR A 24 4.68 3.21 0.65
CA TYR A 24 4.86 2.41 -0.56
C TYR A 24 4.23 3.05 -1.80
N TYR A 25 3.06 3.69 -1.67
CA TYR A 25 2.23 4.05 -2.82
C TYR A 25 1.84 5.52 -2.87
N SER A 26 1.83 6.21 -1.72
CA SER A 26 1.44 7.61 -1.59
C SER A 26 0.16 7.93 -2.37
N CYS A 27 0.17 8.99 -3.19
CA CYS A 27 -1.00 9.40 -3.99
C CYS A 27 -1.56 8.34 -4.95
N ASN A 28 -0.83 7.25 -5.22
CA ASN A 28 -1.33 6.15 -6.06
C ASN A 28 -2.24 5.18 -5.29
N PHE A 29 -2.25 5.21 -3.96
CA PHE A 29 -2.96 4.24 -3.14
C PHE A 29 -4.46 4.20 -3.45
N ASP A 30 -5.10 5.37 -3.60
CA ASP A 30 -6.51 5.48 -3.99
C ASP A 30 -6.81 4.84 -5.34
N ARG A 31 -5.92 5.01 -6.33
CA ARG A 31 -6.10 4.38 -7.63
C ARG A 31 -6.00 2.85 -7.51
N LEU A 32 -5.09 2.36 -6.69
CA LEU A 32 -4.89 0.93 -6.47
C LEU A 32 -6.07 0.29 -5.72
N MET A 33 -6.65 0.96 -4.73
CA MET A 33 -7.88 0.50 -4.06
C MET A 33 -9.04 0.37 -5.07
N LYS A 34 -9.19 1.31 -6.01
CA LYS A 34 -10.22 1.22 -7.09
C LYS A 34 -9.97 0.01 -8.01
N VAL A 35 -8.72 -0.24 -8.36
CA VAL A 35 -8.34 -1.43 -9.17
C VAL A 35 -8.63 -2.71 -8.38
N LYS A 36 -8.25 -2.76 -7.09
CA LYS A 36 -8.52 -3.89 -6.20
C LYS A 36 -10.03 -4.15 -6.08
N ALA A 37 -10.84 -3.13 -5.87
CA ALA A 37 -12.30 -3.25 -5.81
C ALA A 37 -12.90 -3.80 -7.11
N LYS A 38 -12.34 -3.45 -8.28
CA LYS A 38 -12.81 -3.96 -9.59
C LYS A 38 -12.46 -5.42 -9.82
N TYR A 39 -11.23 -5.84 -9.48
CA TYR A 39 -10.70 -7.14 -9.87
C TYR A 39 -10.66 -8.19 -8.74
N ASP A 40 -10.65 -7.75 -7.48
CA ASP A 40 -10.71 -8.60 -6.28
C ASP A 40 -11.70 -8.02 -5.24
N PRO A 41 -13.00 -7.88 -5.59
CA PRO A 41 -14.01 -7.28 -4.70
C PRO A 41 -14.24 -8.07 -3.41
N LYS A 42 -13.89 -9.35 -3.38
CA LYS A 42 -14.01 -10.21 -2.19
C LYS A 42 -12.73 -10.22 -1.34
N ASN A 43 -11.72 -9.46 -1.72
CA ASN A 43 -10.42 -9.39 -1.09
C ASN A 43 -9.79 -10.78 -0.86
N VAL A 44 -9.85 -11.65 -1.86
CA VAL A 44 -9.32 -13.02 -1.82
C VAL A 44 -7.80 -13.00 -1.62
N PHE A 45 -7.10 -12.06 -2.27
CA PHE A 45 -5.67 -11.89 -2.10
C PHE A 45 -5.39 -10.87 -1.01
N ASN A 46 -5.37 -11.32 0.24
CA ASN A 46 -5.20 -10.49 1.43
C ASN A 46 -3.99 -10.94 2.27
N PHE A 47 -3.20 -9.98 2.75
CA PHE A 47 -2.02 -10.19 3.61
C PHE A 47 -1.76 -8.93 4.45
N PRO A 48 -0.84 -8.93 5.45
CA PRO A 48 -0.73 -7.84 6.43
C PRO A 48 -0.59 -6.40 5.89
N GLN A 49 -0.05 -6.25 4.68
CA GLN A 49 0.11 -4.97 3.98
C GLN A 49 -0.44 -5.04 2.54
N SER A 50 -1.56 -5.75 2.33
CA SER A 50 -2.27 -5.75 1.05
C SER A 50 -3.17 -4.54 0.92
N ILE A 51 -3.27 -4.00 -0.30
CA ILE A 51 -4.22 -2.93 -0.63
C ILE A 51 -5.66 -3.45 -0.43
N PRO A 52 -6.48 -2.79 0.41
CA PRO A 52 -7.88 -3.17 0.58
C PRO A 52 -8.73 -2.72 -0.62
N PRO A 53 -9.86 -3.38 -0.91
CA PRO A 53 -10.90 -2.78 -1.75
C PRO A 53 -11.52 -1.57 -1.02
N PHE A 54 -12.02 -0.60 -1.79
CA PHE A 54 -12.81 0.54 -1.26
C PHE A 54 -14.03 0.09 -0.46
#